data_AF-A0A1M3R273-F1
#
_entry.id   AF-A0A1M3R273-F1
#
_cell.length_a   1.000
_cell.length_b   1.000
_cell.length_c   1.000
_cell.angle_alpha   90.00
_cell.angle_beta   90.00
_cell.angle_gamma   90.00
#
_symmetry.space_group_name_H-M   'P 1'
#
loop_
_entity.id
_entity.type
_entity.pdbx_description
1 polymer ?
#
loop_
_entity_poly.entity_id
_entity_poly.type
_entity_poly.pdbx_seq_one_letter_code
_entity_poly.pdbx_strand_id
1 'polypeptide(L)'
;MLIDETKAGGFHFFESELALGNTLFYCFLIVLLSSLFTLYTFTGRLLYSSVLIWMHTILTIAFVFILLKTATGNNGFAGMPGRYYDYSEPDNFDLFSFKFVQLKINLKILILLVLTQLIYFFNLGIGSFKPVKA
;
A
#
# COMPACT_ATOMS: atom_id res chain seq x y z
N MET A 1 -41.98 2.22 11.66
CA MET A 1 -40.97 1.29 11.12
C MET A 1 -39.64 2.03 11.20
N LEU A 2 -38.93 1.90 12.32
CA LEU A 2 -37.63 2.53 12.52
C LEU A 2 -36.61 1.72 11.72
N ILE A 3 -36.24 2.25 10.55
CA ILE A 3 -35.04 1.79 9.86
C ILE A 3 -33.89 2.26 10.75
N ASP A 4 -33.28 1.31 11.44
CA ASP A 4 -32.06 1.48 12.21
C ASP A 4 -31.01 2.18 11.32
N GLU A 5 -30.70 3.45 11.60
CA GLU A 5 -29.84 4.28 10.73
C GLU A 5 -28.45 3.66 10.51
N THR A 6 -28.01 2.79 11.44
CA THR A 6 -26.81 1.98 11.30
C THR A 6 -26.90 0.97 10.15
N LYS A 7 -28.08 0.40 9.88
CA LYS A 7 -28.34 -0.51 8.76
C LYS A 7 -28.49 0.23 7.43
N ALA A 8 -29.01 1.46 7.46
CA ALA A 8 -29.11 2.31 6.27
C ALA A 8 -27.73 2.77 5.78
N GLY A 9 -26.83 3.16 6.71
CA GLY A 9 -25.42 3.40 6.38
C GLY A 9 -24.73 2.14 5.85
N GLY A 10 -24.94 1.00 6.52
CA GLY A 10 -24.40 -0.30 6.10
C GLY A 10 -24.74 -0.68 4.65
N PHE A 11 -25.96 -0.41 4.17
CA PHE A 11 -26.38 -0.71 2.80
C PHE A 11 -25.67 0.16 1.74
N HIS A 12 -25.45 1.44 2.03
CA HIS A 12 -24.66 2.32 1.15
C HIS A 12 -23.19 1.92 1.08
N PHE A 13 -22.63 1.34 2.14
CA PHE A 13 -21.23 0.92 2.19
C PHE A 13 -20.98 -0.53 1.76
N PHE A 14 -21.98 -1.41 1.79
CA PHE A 14 -21.82 -2.85 1.50
C PHE A 14 -21.37 -3.13 0.06
N GLU A 15 -21.82 -2.30 -0.89
CA GLU A 15 -21.39 -2.35 -2.29
C GLU A 15 -20.32 -1.30 -2.64
N SER A 16 -19.96 -0.44 -1.69
CA SER A 16 -18.97 0.61 -1.92
C SER A 16 -17.53 0.07 -1.92
N GLU A 17 -16.64 0.73 -2.66
CA GLU A 17 -15.19 0.46 -2.61
C GLU A 17 -14.61 0.55 -1.19
N LEU A 18 -15.33 1.15 -0.23
CA LEU A 18 -14.89 1.39 1.13
C LEU A 18 -14.87 0.10 1.98
N ALA A 19 -15.88 -0.76 1.86
CA ALA A 19 -15.93 -2.03 2.58
C ALA A 19 -14.91 -3.04 2.01
N LEU A 20 -14.87 -3.18 0.69
CA LEU A 20 -13.87 -3.99 -0.02
C LEU A 20 -12.45 -3.47 0.27
N GLY A 21 -12.27 -2.14 0.26
CA GLY A 21 -11.01 -1.47 0.52
C GLY A 21 -10.46 -1.73 1.91
N ASN A 22 -11.31 -1.79 2.94
CA ASN A 22 -10.90 -2.10 4.31
C ASN A 22 -10.49 -3.57 4.47
N THR A 23 -11.24 -4.52 3.90
CA THR A 23 -10.86 -5.94 3.97
C THR A 23 -9.55 -6.21 3.23
N LEU A 24 -9.41 -5.66 2.01
CA LEU A 24 -8.17 -5.74 1.24
C LEU A 24 -7.01 -5.07 1.99
N PHE A 25 -7.27 -3.98 2.69
CA PHE A 25 -6.25 -3.29 3.49
C PHE A 25 -5.63 -4.21 4.54
N TYR A 26 -6.45 -4.90 5.33
CA TYR A 26 -5.97 -5.80 6.38
C TYR A 26 -5.26 -7.04 5.81
N CYS A 27 -5.82 -7.65 4.77
CA CYS A 27 -5.19 -8.78 4.10
C CYS A 27 -3.81 -8.41 3.55
N PHE A 28 -3.70 -7.25 2.90
CA PHE A 28 -2.44 -6.76 2.35
C PHE A 28 -1.40 -6.51 3.44
N LEU A 29 -1.81 -5.93 4.58
CA LEU A 29 -0.92 -5.68 5.71
C LEU A 29 -0.36 -6.99 6.29
N ILE A 30 -1.19 -8.02 6.43
CA ILE A 30 -0.77 -9.34 6.92
C ILE A 30 0.24 -9.97 5.95
N VAL A 31 -0.04 -9.92 4.65
CA VAL A 31 0.86 -10.46 3.62
C VAL A 31 2.19 -9.71 3.59
N LEU A 32 2.16 -8.38 3.72
CA LEU A 32 3.37 -7.54 3.77
C LEU A 32 4.24 -7.87 4.98
N LEU A 33 3.66 -7.95 6.17
CA LEU A 33 4.42 -8.25 7.39
C LEU A 33 4.99 -9.66 7.34
N SER A 34 4.20 -10.63 6.84
CA SER A 34 4.64 -12.02 6.67
C SER A 34 5.78 -12.14 5.66
N SER A 35 5.73 -11.38 4.56
CA SER A 35 6.79 -11.39 3.54
C SER A 35 8.07 -10.74 4.05
N LEU A 36 7.99 -9.61 4.75
CA LEU A 36 9.16 -8.98 5.40
C LEU A 36 9.78 -9.91 6.45
N PHE A 37 8.96 -10.54 7.29
CA PHE A 37 9.42 -11.49 8.29
C PHE A 37 10.14 -12.68 7.66
N THR A 38 9.54 -13.26 6.61
CA THR A 38 10.11 -14.38 5.86
C THR A 38 11.44 -13.97 5.23
N LEU A 39 11.47 -12.83 4.54
CA LEU A 39 12.66 -12.27 3.89
C LEU A 39 13.84 -12.18 4.88
N TYR A 40 13.63 -11.53 6.03
CA TYR A 40 14.69 -11.34 7.02
C TYR A 40 15.07 -12.60 7.78
N THR A 41 14.16 -13.56 7.93
CA THR A 41 14.48 -14.87 8.52
C THR A 41 15.45 -15.64 7.61
N PHE A 42 15.21 -15.63 6.29
CA PHE A 42 16.06 -16.33 5.34
C PHE A 42 17.39 -15.60 5.06
N THR A 43 17.39 -14.27 5.02
CA THR A 43 18.60 -13.50 4.67
C THR A 43 19.35 -12.94 5.85
N GLY A 44 18.86 -13.11 7.08
CA GLY A 44 19.41 -12.52 8.30
C GLY A 44 20.92 -12.70 8.50
N ARG A 45 21.47 -13.86 8.13
CA ARG A 45 22.92 -14.14 8.23
C ARG A 45 23.78 -13.34 7.24
N LEU A 46 23.18 -12.89 6.14
CA LEU A 46 23.83 -12.17 5.04
C LEU A 46 23.64 -10.65 5.13
N LEU A 47 22.94 -10.14 6.14
CA LEU A 47 22.65 -8.71 6.26
C LEU A 47 23.79 -8.00 6.98
N TYR A 48 24.24 -6.88 6.40
CA TYR A 48 25.38 -6.13 6.92
C TYR A 48 25.09 -5.40 8.23
N SER A 49 23.93 -4.72 8.32
CA SER A 49 23.57 -3.82 9.43
C SER A 49 22.08 -3.90 9.80
N SER A 50 21.81 -3.95 11.10
CA SER A 50 20.46 -3.89 11.67
C SER A 50 19.78 -2.54 11.44
N VAL A 51 20.54 -1.44 11.40
CA VAL A 51 19.99 -0.10 11.15
C VAL A 51 19.35 -0.02 9.76
N LEU A 52 20.01 -0.59 8.73
CA LEU A 52 19.48 -0.62 7.36
C LEU A 52 18.25 -1.53 7.25
N ILE A 53 18.16 -2.60 8.05
CA ILE A 53 16.97 -3.46 8.14
C ILE A 53 15.77 -2.64 8.64
N TRP A 54 15.95 -1.92 9.75
CA TRP A 54 14.87 -1.11 10.33
C TRP A 54 14.48 0.05 9.42
N MET A 55 15.44 0.73 8.79
CA MET A 55 15.16 1.77 7.79
C MET A 55 14.33 1.22 6.63
N HIS A 56 14.76 0.10 6.03
CA HIS A 56 14.03 -0.53 4.94
C HIS A 56 12.61 -0.93 5.36
N THR A 57 12.46 -1.54 6.54
CA THR A 57 11.18 -2.01 7.07
C THR A 57 10.22 -0.84 7.29
N ILE A 58 10.65 0.21 7.99
CA ILE A 58 9.82 1.37 8.31
C ILE A 58 9.41 2.11 7.03
N LEU A 59 10.35 2.33 6.10
CA LEU A 59 10.06 3.02 4.83
C LEU A 59 9.12 2.19 3.95
N THR A 60 9.32 0.87 3.88
CA THR A 60 8.45 -0.01 3.09
C THR A 60 7.03 0.00 3.64
N ILE A 61 6.87 -0.16 4.97
CA ILE A 61 5.55 -0.09 5.62
C ILE A 61 4.90 1.28 5.38
N ALA A 62 5.65 2.37 5.55
CA ALA A 62 5.13 3.71 5.37
C ALA A 62 4.66 3.96 3.93
N PHE A 63 5.48 3.68 2.91
CA PHE A 63 5.10 3.92 1.52
C PHE A 63 3.98 3.00 1.04
N VAL A 64 3.98 1.74 1.45
CA VAL A 64 2.87 0.82 1.16
C VAL A 64 1.58 1.30 1.82
N PHE A 65 1.64 1.74 3.08
CA PHE A 65 0.47 2.26 3.79
C PHE A 65 -0.11 3.49 3.07
N ILE A 66 0.74 4.42 2.62
CA ILE A 66 0.30 5.59 1.85
C ILE A 66 -0.35 5.15 0.54
N LEU A 67 0.27 4.25 -0.24
CA LEU A 67 -0.31 3.73 -1.49
C LEU A 67 -1.66 3.04 -1.29
N LEU A 68 -1.78 2.28 -0.21
CA LEU A 68 -3.00 1.54 0.09
C LEU A 68 -4.11 2.49 0.54
N LYS A 69 -3.79 3.50 1.36
CA LYS A 69 -4.74 4.54 1.78
C LYS A 69 -5.19 5.41 0.62
N THR A 70 -4.30 5.79 -0.30
CA THR A 70 -4.72 6.50 -1.50
C THR A 70 -5.60 5.59 -2.36
N ALA A 71 -5.24 4.32 -2.57
CA ALA A 71 -6.03 3.42 -3.40
C ALA A 71 -7.44 3.13 -2.87
N THR A 72 -7.64 3.00 -1.54
CA THR A 72 -8.92 2.57 -0.96
C THR A 72 -9.72 3.69 -0.31
N GLY A 73 -9.08 4.71 0.26
CA GLY A 73 -9.76 5.78 1.00
C GLY A 73 -10.32 6.86 0.07
N ASN A 74 -9.48 7.42 -0.80
CA ASN A 74 -9.85 8.60 -1.59
C ASN A 74 -10.91 8.30 -2.66
N ASN A 75 -10.92 7.10 -3.24
CA ASN A 75 -11.89 6.72 -4.27
C ASN A 75 -13.28 6.45 -3.66
N GLY A 76 -13.34 5.84 -2.48
CA GLY A 76 -14.59 5.57 -1.78
C GLY A 76 -15.31 6.82 -1.26
N PHE A 77 -14.57 7.85 -0.82
CA PHE A 77 -15.17 9.13 -0.38
C PHE A 77 -15.62 10.04 -1.54
N ALA A 78 -15.05 9.86 -2.74
CA ALA A 78 -15.44 10.60 -3.94
C ALA A 78 -16.74 10.09 -4.58
N GLY A 79 -17.39 9.06 -3.99
CA GLY A 79 -18.59 8.45 -4.55
C GLY A 79 -18.35 7.67 -5.84
N MET A 80 -17.08 7.30 -6.12
CA MET A 80 -16.75 6.56 -7.34
C MET A 80 -17.32 5.13 -7.27
N PRO A 81 -18.11 4.70 -8.27
CA PRO A 81 -18.55 3.32 -8.36
C PRO A 81 -17.35 2.41 -8.66
N GLY A 82 -17.28 1.29 -7.94
CA GLY A 82 -16.22 0.31 -8.15
C GLY A 82 -16.25 -0.26 -9.56
N ARG A 83 -15.07 -0.66 -10.08
CA ARG A 83 -14.89 -1.37 -11.37
C ARG A 83 -15.11 -0.57 -12.65
N TYR A 84 -15.25 0.76 -12.58
CA TYR A 84 -15.26 1.61 -13.76
C TYR A 84 -13.83 1.89 -14.27
N TYR A 85 -13.61 1.57 -15.55
CA TYR A 85 -12.30 1.70 -16.21
C TYR A 85 -12.08 3.08 -16.84
N ASP A 86 -13.15 3.83 -17.09
CA ASP A 86 -13.11 5.15 -17.71
C ASP A 86 -13.98 6.17 -16.94
N TYR A 87 -13.44 7.38 -16.80
CA TYR A 87 -14.09 8.55 -16.20
C TYR A 87 -13.96 9.78 -17.12
N SER A 88 -13.57 9.59 -18.39
CA SER A 88 -13.30 10.65 -19.37
C SER A 88 -14.56 11.36 -19.89
N GLU A 89 -15.75 10.93 -19.46
CA GLU A 89 -17.01 11.57 -19.82
C GLU A 89 -17.05 13.02 -19.32
N PRO A 90 -17.58 13.97 -20.12
CA PRO A 90 -17.62 15.39 -19.77
C PRO A 90 -18.31 15.68 -18.44
N ASP A 91 -19.32 14.89 -18.08
CA ASP A 91 -20.08 15.01 -16.84
C ASP A 91 -19.29 14.57 -15.59
N ASN A 92 -18.14 13.90 -15.79
CA ASN A 92 -17.28 13.34 -14.75
C ASN A 92 -15.88 13.98 -14.71
N PHE A 93 -15.71 15.17 -15.31
CA PHE A 93 -14.40 15.82 -15.44
C PHE A 93 -13.69 16.09 -14.09
N ASP A 94 -14.45 16.44 -13.05
CA ASP A 94 -13.91 16.65 -11.69
C ASP A 94 -13.32 15.35 -11.12
N LEU A 95 -14.03 14.24 -11.30
CA LEU A 95 -13.59 12.89 -10.90
C LEU A 95 -12.35 12.45 -11.69
N PHE A 96 -12.31 12.72 -12.99
CA PHE A 96 -11.15 12.46 -13.84
C PHE A 96 -9.92 13.25 -13.39
N SER A 97 -10.08 14.56 -13.15
CA SER A 97 -8.98 15.43 -12.70
C SER A 97 -8.41 14.99 -11.36
N PHE A 98 -9.27 14.59 -10.41
CA PHE A 98 -8.89 14.03 -9.12
C PHE A 98 -8.08 12.73 -9.29
N LYS A 99 -8.59 11.79 -10.10
CA LYS A 99 -7.88 10.52 -10.39
C LYS A 99 -6.51 10.75 -11.02
N PHE A 100 -6.40 11.73 -11.91
CA PHE A 100 -5.15 12.04 -12.59
C PHE A 100 -4.10 12.64 -11.64
N VAL A 101 -4.51 13.54 -10.74
CA VAL A 101 -3.63 14.06 -9.68
C VAL A 101 -3.18 12.92 -8.75
N GLN A 102 -4.10 12.06 -8.36
CA GLN A 102 -3.83 10.93 -7.49
C GLN A 102 -2.90 9.90 -8.12
N LEU A 103 -3.05 9.64 -9.42
CA LEU A 103 -2.13 8.79 -10.19
C LEU A 103 -0.69 9.33 -10.13
N LYS A 104 -0.50 10.65 -10.30
CA LYS A 104 0.83 11.28 -10.20
C LYS A 104 1.43 11.11 -8.81
N ILE A 105 0.62 11.26 -7.75
CA ILE A 105 1.08 11.06 -6.36
C ILE A 105 1.47 9.60 -6.14
N ASN A 106 0.61 8.65 -6.54
CA ASN A 106 0.87 7.22 -6.40
C ASN A 106 2.14 6.80 -7.16
N LEU A 107 2.36 7.33 -8.36
CA LEU A 107 3.55 7.04 -9.15
C LEU A 107 4.84 7.54 -8.47
N LYS A 108 4.81 8.72 -7.84
CA LYS A 108 5.94 9.23 -7.04
C LYS A 108 6.23 8.33 -5.85
N ILE A 109 5.20 7.88 -5.12
CA ILE A 109 5.38 7.00 -3.97
C ILE A 109 5.90 5.63 -4.42
N LEU A 110 5.43 5.11 -5.56
CA LEU A 110 5.92 3.87 -6.14
C LEU A 110 7.42 3.96 -6.46
N ILE A 111 7.88 5.07 -7.03
CA ILE A 111 9.32 5.31 -7.27
C ILE A 111 10.09 5.29 -5.94
N LEU A 112 9.60 5.98 -4.90
CA LEU A 112 10.23 5.97 -3.58
C LEU A 112 10.26 4.58 -2.94
N LEU A 113 9.22 3.77 -3.15
CA LEU A 113 9.16 2.38 -2.70
C LEU A 113 10.22 1.52 -3.41
N VAL A 114 10.39 1.68 -4.72
CA VAL A 114 11.44 1.00 -5.49
C VAL A 114 12.83 1.41 -5.00
N LEU A 115 13.06 2.71 -4.77
CA LEU A 115 14.32 3.20 -4.19
C LEU A 115 14.56 2.64 -2.79
N THR A 116 13.51 2.46 -1.99
CA THR A 116 13.60 1.82 -0.67
C THR A 116 14.10 0.38 -0.81
N GLN A 117 13.63 -0.39 -1.80
CA GLN A 117 14.11 -1.76 -2.02
C GLN A 117 15.63 -1.83 -2.28
N LEU A 118 16.22 -0.78 -2.87
CA LEU A 118 17.68 -0.72 -3.07
C LEU A 118 18.44 -0.73 -1.74
N ILE A 119 17.87 -0.19 -0.66
CA ILE A 119 18.48 -0.25 0.69
C ILE A 119 18.66 -1.71 1.12
N TYR A 120 17.67 -2.56 0.85
CA TYR A 120 17.75 -3.98 1.16
C TYR A 120 18.84 -4.68 0.34
N PHE A 121 18.87 -4.47 -0.98
CA PHE A 121 19.89 -5.06 -1.84
C PHE A 121 21.31 -4.59 -1.50
N PHE A 122 21.47 -3.32 -1.14
CA PHE A 122 22.75 -2.79 -0.68
C PHE A 122 23.19 -3.46 0.64
N ASN A 123 22.27 -3.61 1.60
CA ASN A 123 22.54 -4.25 2.88
C ASN A 123 22.93 -5.73 2.72
N LEU A 124 22.23 -6.44 1.83
CA LEU A 124 22.48 -7.83 1.50
C LEU A 124 23.78 -8.01 0.71
N GLY A 125 24.05 -7.12 -0.26
CA GLY A 125 25.26 -7.14 -1.07
C GLY A 125 26.51 -7.02 -0.20
N ILE A 126 26.59 -5.98 0.65
CA ILE A 126 27.75 -5.79 1.53
C ILE A 126 27.88 -6.94 2.53
N GLY A 127 26.76 -7.40 3.11
CA GLY A 127 26.81 -8.45 4.13
C GLY A 127 27.18 -9.82 3.55
N SER A 128 26.91 -10.06 2.27
CA SER A 128 27.35 -11.28 1.56
C SER A 128 28.86 -11.37 1.36
N PHE A 129 29.58 -10.23 1.35
CA PHE A 129 31.04 -10.20 1.26
C PHE A 129 31.73 -10.28 2.63
N LYS A 130 31.00 -10.28 3.75
CA LYS A 130 31.60 -10.53 5.05
C LYS A 130 32.02 -12.00 5.13
N PRO A 131 33.25 -12.29 5.62
CA PRO A 131 33.64 -13.67 5.88
C PRO A 131 32.67 -14.25 6.91
N VAL A 132 32.01 -15.35 6.55
CA VAL A 132 31.17 -16.13 7.45
C VAL A 132 32.05 -16.54 8.62
N LYS A 133 31.87 -15.91 9.78
CA LYS A 133 32.48 -16.39 11.02
C LYS A 133 31.78 -17.71 11.36
N ALA A 134 32.47 -18.81 11.08
CA ALA A 134 32.12 -20.16 11.50
C ALA A 134 32.14 -20.28 13.02
#